data_AF-A0A066X2J2-F1
#
_entry.id   AF-A0A066X2J2-F1
#
_cell.length_a   1.000
_cell.length_b   1.000
_cell.length_c   1.000
_cell.angle_alpha   90.00
_cell.angle_beta   90.00
_cell.angle_gamma   90.00
#
_symmetry.space_group_name_H-M   'P 1'
#
loop_
_entity.id
_entity.type
_entity.pdbx_description
1 polymer ?
#
loop_
_entity_poly.entity_id
_entity_poly.type
_entity_poly.pdbx_seq_one_letter_code
_entity_poly.pdbx_strand_id
1 'polypeptide(L)'
;MGSEYLEEMDLWVPGKDASGSKTLTWDQLDFNRNCSHWGHWLSAMLQTDSWNPKETIGMSLPSAMLYYAGAMPEGYHTTYDEVAKWFAYNMYHTPFPENSTAPEYYFFSERFNKTLLLGPKSYCPKEYCKAIGYTGNQDLCGIGVVVSYYLEGILATMYLVAFTIHQMRQHLHNNVYKKPRPIHKQGFGNRIFDAFRGSLDIFLGGAMLISVAMLGASVYAGATNVEERTGANPDLPSPDSIYETALALIASSFSVFPVMLLYALAKHDGHRKWLHRSVLFLLWGLSVTVVYLAPRGELDYQLRKSGQRNFDCDQRGSQYWHVVKATQLLVVAIPLLWLVITVFLTTGFRIPGMVDRPWVKRWRSMWRLMIAWINMLIMWGILVYFTIFRQKIIDAADGLDKNDEWTFGQVLALAAWAPILAEIFYILTFGLEDGLTGHMPAGYHATHVTQPDPNMGVPLLDQGFDMKRASVISTTTTMTFPVVQVQTQPTIWQQEPGYQPIHMQQQHPHVQHQQTWDGYYHTGW
;
A
#
# COMPACT_ATOMS: atom_id res chain seq x y z
N MET A 1 -25.16 -40.33 19.49
CA MET A 1 -24.18 -41.36 19.93
C MET A 1 -24.22 -41.37 21.45
N GLY A 2 -24.22 -42.55 22.08
CA GLY A 2 -24.11 -42.63 23.55
C GLY A 2 -22.69 -42.28 24.01
N SER A 3 -22.53 -41.87 25.27
CA SER A 3 -21.22 -41.55 25.89
C SER A 3 -20.20 -42.69 25.74
N GLU A 4 -20.66 -43.94 25.84
CA GLU A 4 -19.84 -45.14 25.69
C GLU A 4 -19.15 -45.25 24.31
N TYR A 5 -19.82 -44.80 23.23
CA TYR A 5 -19.22 -44.79 21.90
C TYR A 5 -18.12 -43.73 21.77
N LEU A 6 -18.27 -42.58 22.44
CA LEU A 6 -17.25 -41.54 22.45
C LEU A 6 -16.02 -41.98 23.25
N GLU A 7 -16.23 -42.63 24.39
CA GLU A 7 -15.14 -43.23 25.18
C GLU A 7 -14.41 -44.31 24.39
N GLU A 8 -15.12 -45.17 23.66
CA GLU A 8 -14.50 -46.18 22.79
C GLU A 8 -13.66 -45.54 21.68
N MET A 9 -14.18 -44.49 21.03
CA MET A 9 -13.47 -43.79 19.96
C MET A 9 -12.26 -42.99 20.46
N ASP A 10 -12.30 -42.44 21.69
CA ASP A 10 -11.16 -41.75 22.33
C ASP A 10 -10.02 -42.72 22.67
N LEU A 11 -10.36 -43.97 23.00
CA LEU A 11 -9.39 -45.03 23.29
C LEU A 11 -8.89 -45.75 22.04
N TRP A 12 -9.67 -45.72 20.95
CA TRP A 12 -9.35 -46.43 19.73
C TRP A 12 -8.14 -45.84 19.00
N VAL A 13 -7.26 -46.72 18.52
CA VAL A 13 -6.03 -46.40 17.78
C VAL A 13 -5.90 -47.32 16.56
N PRO A 14 -5.77 -46.78 15.33
CA PRO A 14 -5.59 -47.57 14.11
C PRO A 14 -4.33 -48.42 14.09
N GLY A 15 -4.46 -49.74 14.02
CA GLY A 15 -3.33 -50.63 13.79
C GLY A 15 -3.64 -52.07 14.14
N LYS A 16 -3.14 -52.98 13.33
CA LYS A 16 -3.19 -54.42 13.57
C LYS A 16 -1.79 -54.99 13.57
N ASP A 17 -1.50 -55.85 14.53
CA ASP A 17 -0.25 -56.62 14.53
C ASP A 17 -0.26 -57.69 13.42
N ALA A 18 0.84 -58.45 13.31
CA ALA A 18 0.95 -59.54 12.34
C ALA A 18 -0.11 -60.65 12.50
N SER A 19 -0.74 -60.78 13.68
CA SER A 19 -1.82 -61.72 13.94
C SER A 19 -3.21 -61.17 13.55
N GLY A 20 -3.29 -59.89 13.19
CA GLY A 20 -4.54 -59.18 12.92
C GLY A 20 -5.21 -58.59 14.16
N SER A 21 -4.55 -58.65 15.32
CA SER A 21 -5.06 -58.18 16.60
C SER A 21 -4.99 -56.66 16.72
N LYS A 22 -6.05 -56.03 17.22
CA LYS A 22 -6.17 -54.58 17.44
C LYS A 22 -5.74 -54.18 18.85
N THR A 23 -4.49 -54.48 19.21
CA THR A 23 -3.94 -54.21 20.55
C THR A 23 -3.11 -52.93 20.64
N LEU A 24 -3.02 -52.16 19.55
CA LEU A 24 -2.24 -50.93 19.52
C LEU A 24 -2.87 -49.88 20.46
N THR A 25 -2.07 -49.28 21.34
CA THR A 25 -2.51 -48.23 22.26
C THR A 25 -1.79 -46.90 21.98
N TRP A 26 -2.33 -45.81 22.52
CA TRP A 26 -1.74 -44.47 22.41
C TRP A 26 -0.30 -44.41 22.92
N ASP A 27 0.01 -45.10 24.02
CA ASP A 27 1.34 -45.09 24.64
C ASP A 27 2.40 -45.82 23.81
N GLN A 28 1.97 -46.65 22.85
CA GLN A 28 2.86 -47.35 21.92
C GLN A 28 3.20 -46.51 20.68
N LEU A 29 2.49 -45.40 20.45
CA LEU A 29 2.77 -44.49 19.34
C LEU A 29 3.83 -43.46 19.77
N ASP A 30 4.96 -43.44 19.09
CA ASP A 30 6.01 -42.45 19.31
C ASP A 30 6.04 -41.39 18.21
N PHE A 31 5.20 -40.37 18.39
CA PHE A 31 5.13 -39.22 17.48
C PHE A 31 6.36 -38.30 17.52
N ASN A 32 7.30 -38.54 18.42
CA ASN A 32 8.55 -37.78 18.49
C ASN A 32 9.65 -38.38 17.59
N ARG A 33 9.44 -39.58 17.04
CA ARG A 33 10.46 -40.33 16.29
C ARG A 33 10.88 -39.64 14.98
N ASN A 34 9.96 -38.94 14.31
CA ASN A 34 10.22 -38.34 13.00
C ASN A 34 9.70 -36.89 12.94
N CYS A 35 10.57 -35.96 13.32
CA CYS A 35 10.29 -34.54 13.32
C CYS A 35 9.89 -33.99 11.94
N SER A 36 10.47 -34.52 10.86
CA SER A 36 10.13 -34.09 9.51
C SER A 36 8.67 -34.39 9.19
N HIS A 37 8.22 -35.64 9.36
CA HIS A 37 6.82 -36.00 9.07
C HIS A 37 5.84 -35.16 9.89
N TRP A 38 6.17 -34.92 11.17
CA TRP A 38 5.36 -34.05 12.01
C TRP A 38 5.31 -32.61 11.51
N GLY A 39 6.45 -32.00 11.17
CA GLY A 39 6.50 -30.62 10.67
C GLY A 39 5.73 -30.43 9.36
N HIS A 40 5.83 -31.40 8.44
CA HIS A 40 5.04 -31.43 7.21
C HIS A 40 3.54 -31.52 7.49
N TRP A 41 3.12 -32.47 8.34
CA TRP A 41 1.72 -32.62 8.72
C TRP A 41 1.19 -31.37 9.42
N LEU A 42 1.94 -30.81 10.37
CA LEU A 42 1.57 -29.61 11.10
C LEU A 42 1.43 -28.42 10.15
N SER A 43 2.36 -28.23 9.22
CA SER A 43 2.26 -27.18 8.21
C SER A 43 1.04 -27.36 7.31
N ALA A 44 0.79 -28.57 6.80
CA ALA A 44 -0.40 -28.87 5.99
C ALA A 44 -1.73 -28.73 6.76
N MET A 45 -1.68 -28.84 8.09
CA MET A 45 -2.83 -28.59 8.96
C MET A 45 -3.09 -27.09 9.11
N LEU A 46 -2.03 -26.31 9.29
CA LEU A 46 -2.12 -24.88 9.56
C LEU A 46 -2.30 -24.06 8.29
N GLN A 47 -1.67 -24.44 7.19
CA GLN A 47 -1.59 -23.67 5.95
C GLN A 47 -1.57 -24.61 4.75
N THR A 48 -1.56 -24.07 3.53
CA THR A 48 -1.23 -24.89 2.35
C THR A 48 0.16 -25.48 2.55
N ASP A 49 0.33 -26.79 2.34
CA ASP A 49 1.60 -27.47 2.64
C ASP A 49 2.78 -26.76 1.94
N SER A 50 3.66 -26.16 2.74
CA SER A 50 4.84 -25.43 2.26
C SER A 50 5.85 -26.34 1.54
N TRP A 51 5.77 -27.65 1.76
CA TRP A 51 6.57 -28.63 1.03
C TRP A 51 5.84 -29.22 -0.19
N ASN A 52 4.50 -29.20 -0.23
CA ASN A 52 3.70 -29.66 -1.37
C ASN A 52 2.51 -28.72 -1.67
N PRO A 53 2.69 -27.70 -2.53
CA PRO A 53 1.70 -26.65 -2.75
C PRO A 53 0.42 -27.08 -3.47
N LYS A 54 0.32 -28.34 -3.90
CA LYS A 54 -0.92 -28.89 -4.49
C LYS A 54 -1.94 -29.29 -3.43
N GLU A 55 -1.53 -29.35 -2.17
CA GLU A 55 -2.37 -29.73 -1.05
C GLU A 55 -2.99 -28.48 -0.41
N THR A 56 -4.31 -28.43 -0.39
CA THR A 56 -5.08 -27.32 0.19
C THR A 56 -5.02 -27.35 1.71
N ILE A 57 -5.32 -26.21 2.34
CA ILE A 57 -5.55 -26.10 3.79
C ILE A 57 -6.58 -27.15 4.22
N GLY A 58 -6.33 -27.82 5.35
CA GLY A 58 -7.29 -28.77 5.92
C GLY A 58 -6.77 -30.20 6.03
N MET A 59 -5.50 -30.36 6.39
CA MET A 59 -4.82 -31.65 6.61
C MET A 59 -4.60 -32.45 5.32
N SER A 60 -3.32 -32.55 4.95
CA SER A 60 -2.87 -33.50 3.94
C SER A 60 -3.03 -34.93 4.45
N LEU A 61 -3.96 -35.68 3.87
CA LEU A 61 -4.16 -37.10 4.21
C LEU A 61 -2.89 -37.94 3.97
N PRO A 62 -2.11 -37.74 2.88
CA PRO A 62 -0.81 -38.37 2.73
C PRO A 62 0.16 -38.05 3.88
N SER A 63 0.28 -36.78 4.28
CA SER A 63 1.17 -36.37 5.38
C SER A 63 0.70 -36.92 6.73
N ALA A 64 -0.61 -36.97 6.98
CA ALA A 64 -1.18 -37.59 8.18
C ALA A 64 -0.86 -39.09 8.24
N MET A 65 -0.97 -39.80 7.12
CA MET A 65 -0.61 -41.22 7.04
C MET A 65 0.89 -41.44 7.27
N LEU A 66 1.76 -40.64 6.66
CA LEU A 66 3.21 -40.74 6.85
C LEU A 66 3.62 -40.43 8.29
N TYR A 67 2.99 -39.43 8.89
CA TYR A 67 3.23 -39.06 10.27
C TYR A 67 2.79 -40.18 11.23
N TYR A 68 1.59 -40.72 11.04
CA TYR A 68 1.06 -41.84 11.83
C TYR A 68 1.89 -43.12 11.66
N ALA A 69 2.21 -43.50 10.43
CA ALA A 69 3.03 -44.67 10.14
C ALA A 69 4.44 -44.53 10.72
N GLY A 70 5.00 -43.32 10.74
CA GLY A 70 6.30 -43.04 11.37
C GLY A 70 6.31 -43.20 12.89
N ALA A 71 5.16 -43.00 13.55
CA ALA A 71 5.00 -43.16 14.99
C ALA A 71 4.71 -44.61 15.42
N MET A 72 4.32 -45.48 14.49
CA MET A 72 3.88 -46.84 14.77
C MET A 72 5.05 -47.79 15.09
N PRO A 73 4.89 -48.72 16.05
CA PRO A 73 5.86 -49.79 16.28
C PRO A 73 6.02 -50.70 15.05
N GLU A 74 7.20 -51.32 14.92
CA GLU A 74 7.43 -52.30 13.87
C GLU A 74 6.50 -53.53 14.01
N GLY A 75 6.06 -54.07 12.87
CA GLY A 75 5.15 -55.23 12.83
C GLY A 75 3.65 -54.90 12.93
N TYR A 76 3.31 -53.63 13.06
CA TYR A 76 1.93 -53.16 12.93
C TYR A 76 1.67 -52.62 11.52
N HIS A 77 0.42 -52.76 11.08
CA HIS A 77 -0.08 -52.24 9.81
C HIS A 77 -1.42 -51.53 10.02
N THR A 78 -1.67 -50.49 9.23
CA THR A 78 -2.94 -49.74 9.23
C THR A 78 -3.34 -49.39 7.80
N THR A 79 -4.58 -48.97 7.62
CA THR A 79 -5.11 -48.52 6.34
C THR A 79 -5.31 -47.00 6.32
N TYR A 80 -5.28 -46.39 5.14
CA TYR A 80 -5.56 -44.96 4.96
C TYR A 80 -6.93 -44.56 5.54
N ASP A 81 -7.95 -45.39 5.35
CA ASP A 81 -9.31 -45.13 5.85
C ASP A 81 -9.37 -45.10 7.38
N GLU A 82 -8.69 -46.03 8.07
CA GLU A 82 -8.65 -46.06 9.53
C GLU A 82 -7.90 -44.84 10.09
N VAL A 83 -6.75 -44.47 9.51
CA VAL A 83 -6.01 -43.27 9.93
C VAL A 83 -6.80 -42.00 9.66
N ALA A 84 -7.43 -41.87 8.49
CA ALA A 84 -8.28 -40.73 8.15
C ALA A 84 -9.41 -40.54 9.17
N LYS A 85 -10.12 -41.63 9.49
CA LYS A 85 -11.21 -41.62 10.48
C LYS A 85 -10.71 -41.22 11.87
N TRP A 86 -9.55 -41.71 12.26
CA TRP A 86 -8.97 -41.41 13.56
C TRP A 86 -8.53 -39.95 13.68
N PHE A 87 -7.86 -39.39 12.67
CA PHE A 87 -7.53 -37.96 12.63
C PHE A 87 -8.81 -37.12 12.61
N ALA A 88 -9.77 -37.43 11.72
CA ALA A 88 -11.02 -36.68 11.64
C ALA A 88 -11.77 -36.69 12.98
N TYR A 89 -11.88 -37.85 13.64
CA TYR A 89 -12.52 -37.95 14.95
C TYR A 89 -11.80 -37.11 16.02
N ASN A 90 -10.48 -37.23 16.11
CA ASN A 90 -9.71 -36.53 17.15
C ASN A 90 -9.56 -35.03 16.88
N MET A 91 -9.60 -34.58 15.62
CA MET A 91 -9.53 -33.16 15.26
C MET A 91 -10.86 -32.45 15.38
N TYR A 92 -11.95 -33.15 15.07
CA TYR A 92 -13.30 -32.62 15.16
C TYR A 92 -14.01 -33.15 16.41
N HIS A 93 -13.26 -33.30 17.51
CA HIS A 93 -13.81 -33.78 18.77
C HIS A 93 -14.73 -32.70 19.35
N THR A 94 -16.05 -32.92 19.24
CA THR A 94 -17.05 -32.05 19.86
C THR A 94 -17.45 -32.65 21.21
N PRO A 95 -17.00 -32.11 22.35
CA PRO A 95 -17.78 -32.28 23.56
C PRO A 95 -19.08 -31.49 23.34
N PHE A 96 -20.19 -32.17 23.07
CA PHE A 96 -21.51 -31.53 23.14
C PHE A 96 -21.71 -31.14 24.61
N PRO A 97 -21.76 -29.85 24.98
CA PRO A 97 -22.25 -29.51 26.29
C PRO A 97 -23.71 -30.00 26.33
N GLU A 98 -24.09 -30.79 27.33
CA GLU A 98 -25.44 -31.38 27.44
C GLU A 98 -26.57 -30.34 27.34
N ASN A 99 -26.24 -29.05 27.51
CA ASN A 99 -27.18 -27.92 27.47
C ASN A 99 -26.94 -26.91 26.32
N SER A 100 -26.02 -27.14 25.38
CA SER A 100 -25.82 -26.20 24.26
C SER A 100 -26.61 -26.60 23.02
N THR A 101 -27.45 -25.69 22.53
CA THR A 101 -28.24 -25.87 21.30
C THR A 101 -27.43 -25.70 20.02
N ALA A 102 -26.16 -25.29 20.13
CA ALA A 102 -25.21 -25.25 19.03
C ALA A 102 -23.82 -25.66 19.56
N PRO A 103 -23.20 -26.75 19.05
CA PRO A 103 -21.76 -26.92 19.22
C PRO A 103 -21.10 -25.83 18.35
N GLU A 104 -20.81 -24.67 18.94
CA GLU A 104 -20.24 -23.53 18.20
C GLU A 104 -18.80 -23.78 17.72
N TYR A 105 -18.21 -24.94 18.03
CA TYR A 105 -16.79 -25.19 17.81
C TYR A 105 -16.37 -26.66 17.92
N TYR A 106 -15.33 -26.99 17.18
CA TYR A 106 -14.60 -28.25 17.22
C TYR A 106 -13.34 -28.06 18.04
N PHE A 107 -13.07 -29.00 18.96
CA PHE A 107 -11.81 -29.07 19.68
C PHE A 107 -11.03 -30.31 19.25
N PHE A 108 -9.72 -30.25 19.41
CA PHE A 108 -8.94 -31.47 19.46
C PHE A 108 -9.28 -32.25 20.72
N SER A 109 -9.29 -33.59 20.65
CA SER A 109 -9.31 -34.40 21.87
C SER A 109 -8.08 -34.02 22.72
N GLU A 110 -8.23 -33.95 24.04
CA GLU A 110 -7.15 -33.50 24.94
C GLU A 110 -5.87 -34.34 24.74
N ARG A 111 -6.05 -35.64 24.52
CA ARG A 111 -4.96 -36.58 24.24
C ARG A 111 -4.31 -36.32 22.89
N PHE A 112 -5.09 -36.08 21.83
CA PHE A 112 -4.54 -35.73 20.52
C PHE A 112 -3.75 -34.43 20.56
N ASN A 113 -4.27 -33.41 21.24
CA ASN A 113 -3.58 -32.13 21.41
C ASN A 113 -2.24 -32.31 22.16
N LYS A 114 -2.26 -33.00 23.30
CA LYS A 114 -1.05 -33.24 24.11
C LYS A 114 -0.03 -34.14 23.43
N THR A 115 -0.45 -35.18 22.72
CA THR A 115 0.45 -36.21 22.20
C THR A 115 0.92 -35.92 20.77
N LEU A 116 0.04 -35.44 19.87
CA LEU A 116 0.38 -35.21 18.45
C LEU A 116 0.66 -33.74 18.16
N LEU A 117 -0.21 -32.84 18.63
CA LEU A 117 -0.10 -31.44 18.25
C LEU A 117 1.04 -30.73 18.98
N LEU A 118 1.07 -30.83 20.31
CA LEU A 118 2.03 -30.10 21.15
C LEU A 118 3.14 -31.00 21.73
N GLY A 119 2.92 -32.31 21.81
CA GLY A 119 3.89 -33.26 22.37
C GLY A 119 5.27 -33.22 21.71
N PRO A 120 5.35 -33.31 20.37
CA PRO A 120 6.63 -33.28 19.67
C PRO A 120 7.33 -31.93 19.70
N LYS A 121 6.67 -30.84 20.12
CA LYS A 121 7.24 -29.49 20.14
C LYS A 121 8.57 -29.40 20.88
N SER A 122 8.71 -30.08 22.03
CA SER A 122 9.97 -30.07 22.79
C SER A 122 11.08 -30.89 22.15
N TYR A 123 10.74 -31.90 21.34
CA TYR A 123 11.68 -32.80 20.69
C TYR A 123 12.09 -32.30 19.30
N CYS A 124 11.19 -31.60 18.63
CA CYS A 124 11.28 -31.16 17.24
C CYS A 124 11.14 -29.64 17.10
N PRO A 125 11.85 -28.81 17.89
CA PRO A 125 11.61 -27.36 17.91
C PRO A 125 11.86 -26.69 16.55
N LYS A 126 12.80 -27.22 15.75
CA LYS A 126 13.11 -26.65 14.43
C LYS A 126 11.95 -26.83 13.46
N GLU A 127 11.39 -28.03 13.40
CA GLU A 127 10.28 -28.40 12.52
C GLU A 127 8.98 -27.74 12.97
N TYR A 128 8.77 -27.58 14.28
CA TYR A 128 7.67 -26.79 14.83
C TYR A 128 7.72 -25.34 14.36
N CYS A 129 8.87 -24.69 14.55
CA CYS A 129 9.08 -23.33 14.10
C CYS A 129 8.97 -23.23 12.58
N LYS A 130 9.30 -24.32 11.87
CA LYS A 130 9.16 -24.42 10.43
C LYS A 130 7.74 -24.55 9.92
N ALA A 131 6.89 -25.23 10.66
CA ALA A 131 5.48 -25.34 10.33
C ALA A 131 4.71 -24.03 10.58
N ILE A 132 4.98 -23.33 11.69
CA ILE A 132 4.21 -22.15 12.11
C ILE A 132 4.77 -20.84 11.54
N GLY A 133 6.06 -20.81 11.20
CA GLY A 133 6.78 -19.57 10.95
C GLY A 133 6.65 -18.98 9.54
N TYR A 134 6.26 -19.72 8.50
CA TYR A 134 6.89 -19.43 7.19
C TYR A 134 6.03 -19.01 6.00
N THR A 135 4.71 -18.82 6.10
CA THR A 135 3.97 -18.18 5.00
C THR A 135 3.78 -16.69 5.25
N GLY A 136 4.79 -15.90 4.87
CA GLY A 136 4.59 -14.46 4.73
C GLY A 136 3.51 -14.19 3.66
N ASN A 137 2.65 -13.20 3.88
CA ASN A 137 1.66 -12.82 2.89
C ASN A 137 2.35 -12.33 1.60
N GLN A 138 2.25 -13.12 0.53
CA GLN A 138 2.91 -12.84 -0.75
C GLN A 138 2.47 -11.50 -1.36
N ASP A 139 1.30 -10.99 -1.00
CA ASP A 139 0.80 -9.71 -1.49
C ASP A 139 1.45 -8.51 -0.78
N LEU A 140 2.08 -8.71 0.38
CA LEU A 140 2.75 -7.66 1.15
C LEU A 140 4.28 -7.75 1.09
N CYS A 141 4.82 -8.98 1.05
CA CYS A 141 6.27 -9.23 1.06
C CYS A 141 6.80 -10.01 -0.15
N GLY A 142 5.95 -10.31 -1.13
CA GLY A 142 6.38 -10.96 -2.36
C GLY A 142 7.34 -10.11 -3.18
N ILE A 143 8.18 -10.76 -3.98
CA ILE A 143 9.30 -10.11 -4.68
C ILE A 143 8.89 -8.88 -5.50
N GLY A 144 7.79 -8.94 -6.25
CA GLY A 144 7.37 -7.79 -7.07
C GLY A 144 6.86 -6.60 -6.25
N VAL A 145 6.27 -6.85 -5.08
CA VAL A 145 5.86 -5.78 -4.14
C VAL A 145 7.09 -5.13 -3.52
N VAL A 146 8.11 -5.92 -3.16
CA VAL A 146 9.40 -5.37 -2.70
C VAL A 146 10.05 -4.49 -3.77
N VAL A 147 10.08 -4.95 -5.03
CA VAL A 147 10.58 -4.13 -6.16
C VAL A 147 9.76 -2.84 -6.29
N SER A 148 8.44 -2.90 -6.09
CA SER A 148 7.57 -1.72 -6.09
C SER A 148 7.97 -0.71 -5.02
N TYR A 149 8.29 -1.15 -3.79
CA TYR A 149 8.78 -0.26 -2.73
C TYR A 149 10.12 0.40 -3.08
N TYR A 150 11.04 -0.34 -3.71
CA TYR A 150 12.30 0.24 -4.17
C TYR A 150 12.07 1.27 -5.29
N LEU A 151 11.18 1.00 -6.24
CA LEU A 151 10.83 1.96 -7.29
C LEU A 151 10.23 3.24 -6.69
N GLU A 152 9.29 3.11 -5.76
CA GLU A 152 8.70 4.26 -5.06
C GLU A 152 9.77 5.07 -4.32
N GLY A 153 10.64 4.41 -3.56
CA GLY A 153 11.71 5.05 -2.79
C GLY A 153 12.75 5.74 -3.67
N ILE A 154 13.14 5.12 -4.78
CA ILE A 154 14.06 5.70 -5.78
C ILE A 154 13.42 6.93 -6.42
N LEU A 155 12.17 6.83 -6.88
CA LEU A 155 11.45 7.94 -7.48
C LEU A 155 11.32 9.09 -6.48
N ALA A 156 10.84 8.85 -5.26
CA ALA A 156 10.72 9.88 -4.22
C ALA A 156 12.05 10.59 -3.95
N THR A 157 13.16 9.83 -3.92
CA THR A 157 14.51 10.37 -3.76
C THR A 157 14.94 11.24 -4.95
N MET A 158 14.66 10.80 -6.18
CA MET A 158 14.97 11.59 -7.40
C MET A 158 14.24 12.94 -7.39
N TYR A 159 12.96 12.95 -7.01
CA TYR A 159 12.19 14.19 -6.86
C TYR A 159 12.81 15.10 -5.79
N LEU A 160 13.11 14.59 -4.61
CA LEU A 160 13.73 15.38 -3.54
C LEU A 160 15.06 16.00 -3.97
N VAL A 161 15.92 15.23 -4.65
CA VAL A 161 17.21 15.73 -5.15
C VAL A 161 17.00 16.81 -6.22
N ALA A 162 16.09 16.60 -7.18
CA ALA A 162 15.80 17.59 -8.21
C ALA A 162 15.32 18.93 -7.62
N PHE A 163 14.40 18.89 -6.64
CA PHE A 163 13.91 20.08 -5.94
C PHE A 163 15.00 20.74 -5.08
N THR A 164 15.84 19.95 -4.40
CA THR A 164 16.96 20.48 -3.61
C THR A 164 17.97 21.22 -4.50
N ILE A 165 18.35 20.62 -5.64
CA ILE A 165 19.26 21.25 -6.61
C ILE A 165 18.68 22.55 -7.15
N HIS A 166 17.39 22.55 -7.51
CA HIS A 166 16.71 23.75 -7.99
C HIS A 166 16.73 24.86 -6.95
N GLN A 167 16.39 24.55 -5.69
CA GLN A 167 16.37 25.51 -4.61
C GLN A 167 17.77 26.08 -4.30
N MET A 168 18.79 25.22 -4.30
CA MET A 168 20.18 25.64 -4.11
C MET A 168 20.64 26.56 -5.23
N ARG A 169 20.32 26.24 -6.49
CA ARG A 169 20.64 27.11 -7.66
C ARG A 169 19.94 28.45 -7.57
N GLN A 170 18.67 28.48 -7.19
CA GLN A 170 17.91 29.72 -7.02
C GLN A 170 18.53 30.58 -5.91
N HIS A 171 18.94 29.98 -4.80
CA HIS A 171 19.57 30.70 -3.70
C HIS A 171 20.92 31.29 -4.09
N LEU A 172 21.77 30.50 -4.76
CA LEU A 172 23.07 30.97 -5.27
C LEU A 172 22.89 32.11 -6.26
N HIS A 173 21.94 32.02 -7.18
CA HIS A 173 21.74 33.05 -8.20
C HIS A 173 21.18 34.36 -7.63
N ASN A 174 20.31 34.29 -6.62
CA ASN A 174 19.78 35.48 -5.93
C ASN A 174 20.87 36.29 -5.22
N ASN A 175 21.96 35.64 -4.79
CA ASN A 175 23.08 36.33 -4.17
C ASN A 175 24.05 36.95 -5.20
N VAL A 176 24.03 36.50 -6.46
CA VAL A 176 25.04 36.87 -7.46
C VAL A 176 24.52 37.89 -8.49
N TYR A 177 23.22 37.94 -8.83
CA TYR A 177 22.76 38.81 -9.92
C TYR A 177 21.42 39.53 -9.66
N LYS A 178 21.48 40.86 -9.51
CA LYS A 178 20.40 41.82 -9.81
C LYS A 178 20.40 42.28 -11.28
N LYS A 179 21.22 41.69 -12.15
CA LYS A 179 21.29 42.10 -13.57
C LYS A 179 20.17 41.44 -14.38
N PRO A 180 19.55 42.17 -15.33
CA PRO A 180 18.50 41.64 -16.19
C PRO A 180 19.01 40.41 -16.95
N ARG A 181 18.26 39.30 -16.84
CA ARG A 181 18.62 38.04 -17.50
C ARG A 181 18.36 38.16 -19.00
N PRO A 182 19.33 37.85 -19.87
CA PRO A 182 19.05 37.70 -21.30
C PRO A 182 18.06 36.55 -21.53
N ILE A 183 17.27 36.64 -22.60
CA ILE A 183 16.31 35.61 -23.06
C ILE A 183 17.10 34.32 -23.33
N HIS A 184 17.21 33.48 -22.31
CA HIS A 184 18.10 32.33 -22.35
C HIS A 184 17.37 31.13 -22.94
N LYS A 185 17.98 30.47 -23.92
CA LYS A 185 17.55 29.14 -24.40
C LYS A 185 17.42 28.22 -23.18
N GLN A 186 16.25 27.61 -23.02
CA GLN A 186 15.88 26.76 -21.91
C GLN A 186 16.86 25.58 -21.84
N GLY A 187 17.77 25.61 -20.85
CA GLY A 187 18.78 24.56 -20.70
C GLY A 187 18.13 23.22 -20.37
N PHE A 188 18.78 22.12 -20.76
CA PHE A 188 18.30 20.75 -20.50
C PHE A 188 17.94 20.50 -19.03
N GLY A 189 18.70 21.09 -18.09
CA GLY A 189 18.40 20.99 -16.66
C GLY A 189 17.08 21.63 -16.22
N ASN A 190 16.61 22.69 -16.91
CA ASN A 190 15.30 23.26 -16.63
C ASN A 190 14.19 22.33 -17.12
N ARG A 191 14.35 21.71 -18.30
CA ARG A 191 13.40 20.73 -18.83
C ARG A 191 13.24 19.52 -17.90
N ILE A 192 14.34 18.99 -17.37
CA ILE A 192 14.28 17.89 -16.38
C ILE A 192 13.47 18.32 -15.16
N PHE A 193 13.75 19.51 -14.60
CA PHE A 193 13.02 20.01 -13.44
C PHE A 193 11.54 20.25 -13.73
N ASP A 194 11.23 20.79 -14.91
CA ASP A 194 9.87 20.99 -15.38
C ASP A 194 9.13 19.64 -15.50
N ALA A 195 9.79 18.58 -15.97
CA ALA A 195 9.24 17.22 -16.01
C ALA A 195 8.92 16.66 -14.62
N PHE A 196 9.85 16.73 -13.67
CA PHE A 196 9.59 16.32 -12.28
C PHE A 196 8.46 17.13 -11.66
N ARG A 197 8.42 18.44 -11.93
CA ARG A 197 7.39 19.29 -11.35
C ARG A 197 6.01 19.02 -11.96
N GLY A 198 5.92 18.80 -13.27
CA GLY A 198 4.65 18.49 -13.95
C GLY A 198 4.07 17.15 -13.52
N SER A 199 4.92 16.15 -13.26
CA SER A 199 4.50 14.80 -12.86
C SER A 199 4.31 14.62 -11.35
N LEU A 200 4.68 15.60 -10.51
CA LEU A 200 4.61 15.51 -9.05
C LEU A 200 3.20 15.24 -8.50
N ASP A 201 2.17 15.84 -9.09
CA ASP A 201 0.78 15.68 -8.60
C ASP A 201 0.27 14.26 -8.87
N ILE A 202 0.58 13.71 -10.04
CA ILE A 202 0.24 12.33 -10.42
C ILE A 202 0.98 11.35 -9.52
N PHE A 203 2.28 11.57 -9.27
CA PHE A 203 3.07 10.73 -8.38
C PHE A 203 2.55 10.77 -6.94
N LEU A 204 2.27 11.97 -6.41
CA LEU A 204 1.70 12.13 -5.08
C LEU A 204 0.35 11.41 -4.96
N GLY A 205 -0.52 11.55 -5.96
CA GLY A 205 -1.82 10.86 -6.00
C GLY A 205 -1.68 9.34 -6.03
N GLY A 206 -0.76 8.81 -6.84
CA GLY A 206 -0.46 7.38 -6.90
C GLY A 206 0.08 6.84 -5.58
N ALA A 207 1.06 7.51 -4.97
CA ALA A 207 1.61 7.15 -3.67
C ALA A 207 0.56 7.20 -2.55
N MET A 208 -0.31 8.22 -2.55
CA MET A 208 -1.43 8.31 -1.61
C MET A 208 -2.39 7.13 -1.75
N LEU A 209 -2.75 6.74 -2.97
CA LEU A 209 -3.66 5.63 -3.23
C LEU A 209 -3.07 4.30 -2.76
N ILE A 210 -1.79 4.03 -3.08
CA ILE A 210 -1.08 2.84 -2.61
C ILE A 210 -1.00 2.80 -1.08
N SER A 211 -0.70 3.94 -0.45
CA SER A 211 -0.63 4.04 1.01
C SER A 211 -1.97 3.77 1.67
N VAL A 212 -3.07 4.31 1.15
CA VAL A 212 -4.42 4.03 1.66
C VAL A 212 -4.76 2.54 1.51
N ALA A 213 -4.45 1.94 0.36
CA ALA A 213 -4.71 0.52 0.11
C ALA A 213 -3.89 -0.38 1.07
N MET A 214 -2.59 -0.11 1.24
CA MET A 214 -1.71 -0.87 2.13
C MET A 214 -2.12 -0.73 3.59
N LEU A 215 -2.43 0.49 4.04
CA LEU A 215 -2.91 0.72 5.39
C LEU A 215 -4.28 0.07 5.63
N GLY A 216 -5.20 0.16 4.66
CA GLY A 216 -6.51 -0.49 4.73
C GLY A 216 -6.40 -2.01 4.84
N ALA A 217 -5.58 -2.63 4.00
CA ALA A 217 -5.29 -4.06 4.06
C ALA A 217 -4.66 -4.46 5.40
N SER A 218 -3.73 -3.65 5.92
CA SER A 218 -3.09 -3.89 7.22
C SER A 218 -4.04 -3.73 8.40
N VAL A 219 -4.99 -2.78 8.33
CA VAL A 219 -6.05 -2.65 9.35
C VAL A 219 -6.99 -3.85 9.29
N TYR A 220 -7.40 -4.26 8.09
CA TYR A 220 -8.27 -5.43 7.90
C TYR A 220 -7.62 -6.68 8.48
N ALA A 221 -6.40 -7.01 8.05
CA ALA A 221 -5.64 -8.15 8.57
C ALA A 221 -5.41 -8.03 10.09
N GLY A 222 -5.05 -6.85 10.58
CA GLY A 222 -4.88 -6.64 12.03
C GLY A 222 -6.18 -6.83 12.82
N ALA A 223 -7.33 -6.46 12.26
CA ALA A 223 -8.62 -6.60 12.90
C ALA A 223 -9.11 -8.06 12.88
N THR A 224 -9.01 -8.74 11.75
CA THR A 224 -9.35 -10.17 11.64
C THR A 224 -8.49 -11.01 12.56
N ASN A 225 -7.18 -10.75 12.62
CA ASN A 225 -6.26 -11.51 13.47
C ASN A 225 -6.53 -11.27 14.96
N VAL A 226 -7.00 -10.08 15.34
CA VAL A 226 -7.44 -9.80 16.71
C VAL A 226 -8.75 -10.53 17.00
N GLU A 227 -9.73 -10.45 16.10
CA GLU A 227 -11.04 -11.09 16.25
C GLU A 227 -10.91 -12.61 16.39
N GLU A 228 -10.23 -13.26 15.45
CA GLU A 228 -9.99 -14.71 15.45
C GLU A 228 -9.31 -15.19 16.73
N ARG A 229 -8.37 -14.39 17.27
CA ARG A 229 -7.66 -14.73 18.51
C ARG A 229 -8.41 -14.43 19.79
N THR A 230 -9.35 -13.50 19.74
CA THR A 230 -10.29 -13.27 20.86
C THR A 230 -11.46 -14.26 20.84
N GLY A 231 -11.64 -15.01 19.73
CA GLY A 231 -12.68 -16.01 19.54
C GLY A 231 -12.47 -17.32 20.32
N ALA A 232 -13.35 -18.30 20.07
CA ALA A 232 -13.55 -19.48 20.89
C ALA A 232 -12.44 -20.57 20.82
N ASN A 233 -11.41 -20.41 19.96
CA ASN A 233 -10.36 -21.41 19.74
C ASN A 233 -8.93 -20.79 19.78
N PRO A 234 -8.47 -20.27 20.94
CA PRO A 234 -7.14 -19.69 21.06
C PRO A 234 -5.99 -20.71 20.91
N ASP A 235 -6.29 -22.01 20.99
CA ASP A 235 -5.29 -23.08 21.04
C ASP A 235 -4.80 -23.54 19.66
N LEU A 236 -5.54 -23.22 18.59
CA LEU A 236 -5.06 -23.44 17.23
C LEU A 236 -4.07 -22.34 16.85
N PRO A 237 -2.83 -22.67 16.44
CA PRO A 237 -1.99 -21.70 15.76
C PRO A 237 -2.78 -21.18 14.56
N SER A 238 -2.94 -19.86 14.42
CA SER A 238 -3.57 -19.29 13.23
C SER A 238 -2.76 -19.70 12.00
N PRO A 239 -3.40 -19.97 10.85
CA PRO A 239 -2.71 -20.12 9.57
C PRO A 239 -1.75 -18.96 9.29
N ASP A 240 -2.13 -17.77 9.75
CA ASP A 240 -1.37 -16.55 9.53
C ASP A 240 0.01 -16.63 10.18
N SER A 241 1.04 -16.38 9.36
CA SER A 241 2.40 -16.39 9.86
C SER A 241 2.58 -15.37 10.98
N ILE A 242 3.40 -15.75 11.96
CA ILE A 242 3.81 -14.87 13.07
C ILE A 242 4.39 -13.54 12.54
N TYR A 243 4.93 -13.55 11.32
CA TYR A 243 5.56 -12.39 10.71
C TYR A 243 4.63 -11.56 9.83
N GLU A 244 3.45 -12.04 9.45
CA GLU A 244 2.55 -11.31 8.55
C GLU A 244 2.18 -9.95 9.14
N THR A 245 1.74 -9.93 10.40
CA THR A 245 1.35 -8.69 11.07
C THR A 245 2.52 -7.72 11.26
N ALA A 246 3.73 -8.26 11.48
CA ALA A 246 4.95 -7.49 11.57
C ALA A 246 5.35 -6.87 10.22
N LEU A 247 5.30 -7.66 9.15
CA LEU A 247 5.59 -7.22 7.79
C LEU A 247 4.55 -6.20 7.31
N ALA A 248 3.27 -6.43 7.59
CA ALA A 248 2.18 -5.50 7.30
C ALA A 248 2.40 -4.15 8.01
N LEU A 249 2.79 -4.17 9.29
CA LEU A 249 3.12 -2.96 10.05
C LEU A 249 4.30 -2.20 9.42
N ILE A 250 5.39 -2.89 9.07
CA ILE A 250 6.59 -2.26 8.50
C ILE A 250 6.29 -1.70 7.10
N ALA A 251 5.64 -2.49 6.25
CA ALA A 251 5.29 -2.12 4.88
C ALA A 251 4.31 -0.95 4.85
N SER A 252 3.22 -1.02 5.61
CA SER A 252 2.27 0.09 5.70
C SER A 252 2.89 1.35 6.28
N SER A 253 3.78 1.22 7.28
CA SER A 253 4.56 2.37 7.79
C SER A 253 5.44 2.97 6.70
N PHE A 254 6.14 2.15 5.91
CA PHE A 254 6.98 2.60 4.79
C PHE A 254 6.17 3.46 3.81
N SER A 255 4.98 3.00 3.39
CA SER A 255 4.17 3.67 2.36
C SER A 255 3.83 5.14 2.67
N VAL A 256 3.72 5.50 3.95
CA VAL A 256 3.36 6.86 4.37
C VAL A 256 4.50 7.87 4.12
N PHE A 257 5.76 7.45 4.17
CA PHE A 257 6.90 8.37 4.07
C PHE A 257 7.11 8.96 2.68
N PRO A 258 7.03 8.20 1.58
CA PRO A 258 6.98 8.77 0.23
C PRO A 258 5.88 9.83 0.09
N VAL A 259 4.68 9.57 0.60
CA VAL A 259 3.58 10.54 0.56
C VAL A 259 3.92 11.82 1.33
N MET A 260 4.46 11.69 2.54
CA MET A 260 4.84 12.84 3.36
C MET A 260 5.98 13.65 2.73
N LEU A 261 6.96 12.98 2.12
CA LEU A 261 8.05 13.59 1.38
C LEU A 261 7.51 14.36 0.17
N LEU A 262 6.73 13.71 -0.68
CA LEU A 262 6.18 14.31 -1.90
C LEU A 262 5.21 15.44 -1.58
N TYR A 263 4.40 15.29 -0.52
CA TYR A 263 3.50 16.35 -0.05
C TYR A 263 4.27 17.58 0.43
N ALA A 264 5.45 17.40 1.04
CA ALA A 264 6.32 18.51 1.46
C ALA A 264 6.93 19.27 0.26
N LEU A 265 7.16 18.58 -0.87
CA LEU A 265 7.61 19.16 -2.13
C LEU A 265 6.47 19.81 -2.92
N ALA A 266 5.27 19.24 -2.84
CA ALA A 266 4.10 19.70 -3.60
C ALA A 266 3.61 21.07 -3.13
N LYS A 267 3.30 21.93 -4.11
CA LYS A 267 2.61 23.20 -3.85
C LYS A 267 1.11 22.97 -3.96
N HIS A 268 0.40 23.29 -2.88
CA HIS A 268 -1.05 23.07 -2.79
C HIS A 268 -1.79 24.39 -2.96
N ASP A 269 -2.37 24.60 -4.13
CA ASP A 269 -3.26 25.72 -4.44
C ASP A 269 -4.70 25.22 -4.66
N GLY A 270 -5.71 26.04 -4.31
CA GLY A 270 -7.13 25.77 -4.57
C GLY A 270 -7.75 24.58 -3.80
N HIS A 271 -8.75 23.95 -4.42
CA HIS A 271 -9.55 22.86 -3.82
C HIS A 271 -8.76 21.56 -3.60
N ARG A 272 -7.75 21.27 -4.43
CA ARG A 272 -6.90 20.06 -4.30
C ARG A 272 -6.18 20.00 -2.95
N LYS A 273 -5.84 21.17 -2.39
CA LYS A 273 -5.26 21.29 -1.06
C LYS A 273 -6.12 20.65 0.04
N TRP A 274 -7.44 20.84 -0.04
CA TRP A 274 -8.36 20.28 0.94
C TRP A 274 -8.47 18.77 0.80
N LEU A 275 -8.50 18.27 -0.44
CA LEU A 275 -8.48 16.84 -0.73
C LEU A 275 -7.20 16.18 -0.17
N HIS A 276 -6.01 16.69 -0.52
CA HIS A 276 -4.74 16.13 -0.03
C HIS A 276 -4.65 16.15 1.50
N ARG A 277 -5.10 17.22 2.15
CA ARG A 277 -5.15 17.28 3.62
C ARG A 277 -6.10 16.27 4.23
N SER A 278 -7.25 16.03 3.60
CA SER A 278 -8.22 15.03 4.03
C SER A 278 -7.63 13.62 3.90
N VAL A 279 -6.96 13.33 2.79
CA VAL A 279 -6.25 12.06 2.57
C VAL A 279 -5.12 11.88 3.58
N LEU A 280 -4.32 12.92 3.87
CA LEU A 280 -3.29 12.84 4.92
C LEU A 280 -3.86 12.56 6.31
N PHE A 281 -5.00 13.16 6.65
CA PHE A 281 -5.68 12.88 7.92
C PHE A 281 -6.18 11.44 7.98
N LEU A 282 -6.74 10.92 6.87
CA LEU A 282 -7.11 9.52 6.74
C LEU A 282 -5.91 8.60 6.90
N LEU A 283 -4.80 8.87 6.18
CA LEU A 283 -3.56 8.10 6.28
C LEU A 283 -3.01 8.08 7.70
N TRP A 284 -3.02 9.22 8.40
CA TRP A 284 -2.61 9.29 9.79
C TRP A 284 -3.53 8.45 10.69
N GLY A 285 -4.84 8.58 10.57
CA GLY A 285 -5.82 7.80 11.34
C GLY A 285 -5.64 6.28 11.12
N LEU A 286 -5.52 5.85 9.87
CA LEU A 286 -5.27 4.44 9.54
C LEU A 286 -3.92 3.97 10.08
N SER A 287 -2.87 4.78 9.98
CA SER A 287 -1.53 4.44 10.52
C SER A 287 -1.56 4.24 12.03
N VAL A 288 -2.26 5.13 12.76
CA VAL A 288 -2.46 4.99 14.21
C VAL A 288 -3.21 3.69 14.52
N THR A 289 -4.25 3.37 13.74
CA THR A 289 -5.00 2.11 13.89
C THR A 289 -4.12 0.90 13.65
N VAL A 290 -3.33 0.85 12.57
CA VAL A 290 -2.41 -0.28 12.30
C VAL A 290 -1.40 -0.44 13.43
N VAL A 291 -0.76 0.63 13.85
CA VAL A 291 0.23 0.64 14.94
C VAL A 291 -0.35 0.21 16.29
N TYR A 292 -1.66 0.38 16.47
CA TYR A 292 -2.40 -0.08 17.64
C TYR A 292 -2.81 -1.56 17.51
N LEU A 293 -3.35 -1.97 16.37
CA LEU A 293 -3.87 -3.32 16.15
C LEU A 293 -2.76 -4.34 15.92
N ALA A 294 -1.76 -4.03 15.10
CA ALA A 294 -0.74 -4.99 14.69
C ALA A 294 -0.06 -5.69 15.88
N PRO A 295 0.47 -4.99 16.90
CA PRO A 295 1.09 -5.67 18.03
C PRO A 295 0.11 -6.54 18.82
N ARG A 296 -1.18 -6.18 18.87
CA ARG A 296 -2.23 -6.97 19.56
C ARG A 296 -2.66 -8.19 18.75
N GLY A 297 -2.56 -8.08 17.43
CA GLY A 297 -2.72 -9.16 16.48
C GLY A 297 -1.49 -10.04 16.35
N GLU A 298 -0.57 -10.07 17.33
CA GLU A 298 0.56 -11.02 17.40
C GLU A 298 0.35 -12.10 18.47
N LEU A 299 0.76 -13.34 18.16
CA LEU A 299 0.41 -14.53 18.95
C LEU A 299 0.99 -14.45 20.37
N ASP A 300 2.19 -13.88 20.48
CA ASP A 300 2.95 -13.76 21.71
C ASP A 300 2.74 -12.41 22.42
N TYR A 301 1.79 -11.59 21.99
CA TYR A 301 1.54 -10.28 22.59
C TYR A 301 1.22 -10.37 24.09
N GLN A 302 0.28 -11.24 24.47
CA GLN A 302 -0.11 -11.43 25.87
C GLN A 302 1.03 -12.03 26.69
N LEU A 303 1.77 -12.98 26.12
CA LEU A 303 2.91 -13.63 26.73
C LEU A 303 4.03 -12.62 27.06
N ARG A 304 4.29 -11.68 26.15
CA ARG A 304 5.28 -10.63 26.40
C ARG A 304 4.77 -9.55 27.33
N LYS A 305 3.48 -9.23 27.27
CA LYS A 305 2.84 -8.31 28.22
C LYS A 305 2.94 -8.81 29.66
N SER A 306 2.93 -10.12 29.88
CA SER A 306 3.13 -10.73 31.21
C SER A 306 4.60 -10.80 31.66
N GLY A 307 5.55 -10.44 30.78
CA GLY A 307 6.97 -10.34 31.09
C GLY A 307 7.83 -11.53 30.62
N GLN A 308 7.23 -12.55 30.01
CA GLN A 308 7.99 -13.63 29.37
C GLN A 308 8.61 -13.12 28.06
N ARG A 309 9.94 -13.25 27.94
CA ARG A 309 10.69 -12.57 26.87
C ARG A 309 10.76 -13.34 25.55
N ASN A 310 10.67 -14.66 25.58
CA ASN A 310 11.00 -15.51 24.43
C ASN A 310 9.85 -16.45 24.11
N PHE A 311 9.37 -16.36 22.87
CA PHE A 311 8.63 -17.42 22.21
C PHE A 311 9.64 -18.34 21.53
N ASP A 312 9.47 -19.67 21.62
CA ASP A 312 10.47 -20.65 21.17
C ASP A 312 10.87 -20.50 19.69
N CYS A 313 10.01 -19.88 18.88
CA CYS A 313 10.22 -19.65 17.45
C CYS A 313 10.43 -18.19 17.05
N ASP A 314 10.76 -17.30 17.99
CA ASP A 314 10.92 -15.88 17.67
C ASP A 314 12.21 -15.59 16.89
N GLN A 315 12.14 -15.60 15.55
CA GLN A 315 13.26 -15.19 14.69
C GLN A 315 13.40 -13.66 14.58
N ARG A 316 12.45 -12.89 15.11
CA ARG A 316 12.46 -11.41 15.03
C ARG A 316 13.56 -10.81 15.89
N GLY A 317 13.93 -11.54 16.95
CA GLY A 317 14.92 -11.12 17.94
C GLY A 317 14.40 -10.04 18.88
N SER A 318 15.17 -9.78 19.94
CA SER A 318 14.80 -8.81 20.99
C SER A 318 14.61 -7.37 20.48
N GLN A 319 15.24 -7.03 19.35
CA GLN A 319 15.19 -5.69 18.76
C GLN A 319 13.82 -5.36 18.14
N TYR A 320 13.04 -6.36 17.75
CA TYR A 320 11.75 -6.16 17.08
C TYR A 320 10.79 -5.29 17.89
N TRP A 321 10.65 -5.54 19.18
CA TRP A 321 9.75 -4.76 20.04
C TRP A 321 10.23 -3.33 20.28
N HIS A 322 11.55 -3.11 20.26
CA HIS A 322 12.09 -1.76 20.26
C HIS A 322 11.72 -1.03 18.98
N VAL A 323 11.74 -1.72 17.83
CA VAL A 323 11.27 -1.18 16.56
C VAL A 323 9.76 -0.90 16.61
N VAL A 324 8.92 -1.82 17.08
CA VAL A 324 7.47 -1.59 17.23
C VAL A 324 7.16 -0.36 18.10
N LYS A 325 7.83 -0.23 19.25
CA LYS A 325 7.70 0.95 20.12
C LYS A 325 8.21 2.23 19.46
N ALA A 326 9.32 2.14 18.73
CA ALA A 326 9.83 3.26 17.95
C ALA A 326 8.85 3.68 16.85
N THR A 327 8.23 2.73 16.15
CA THR A 327 7.18 2.96 15.15
C THR A 327 5.93 3.60 15.80
N GLN A 328 5.54 3.15 17.00
CA GLN A 328 4.47 3.79 17.78
C GLN A 328 4.76 5.25 18.08
N LEU A 329 5.96 5.54 18.58
CA LEU A 329 6.41 6.90 18.84
C LEU A 329 6.45 7.72 17.54
N LEU A 330 6.95 7.11 16.48
CA LEU A 330 7.11 7.75 15.18
C LEU A 330 5.75 8.12 14.58
N VAL A 331 4.78 7.22 14.53
CA VAL A 331 3.49 7.44 13.88
C VAL A 331 2.55 8.31 14.72
N VAL A 332 2.60 8.20 16.06
CA VAL A 332 1.69 8.93 16.94
C VAL A 332 2.32 10.24 17.42
N ALA A 333 3.47 10.16 18.10
CA ALA A 333 4.00 11.30 18.83
C ALA A 333 4.67 12.33 17.90
N ILE A 334 5.43 11.88 16.89
CA ILE A 334 6.16 12.81 16.00
C ILE A 334 5.19 13.66 15.17
N PRO A 335 4.14 13.13 14.50
CA PRO A 335 3.16 13.94 13.79
C PRO A 335 2.39 14.92 14.68
N LEU A 336 2.06 14.54 15.92
CA LEU A 336 1.41 15.45 16.86
C LEU A 336 2.35 16.59 17.27
N LEU A 337 3.59 16.27 17.62
CA LEU A 337 4.62 17.26 17.90
C LEU A 337 4.86 18.17 16.68
N TRP A 338 4.92 17.58 15.49
CA TRP A 338 5.09 18.30 14.23
C TRP A 338 3.90 19.22 13.94
N LEU A 339 2.67 18.79 14.20
CA LEU A 339 1.47 19.62 14.05
C LEU A 339 1.56 20.82 14.99
N VAL A 340 1.91 20.60 16.27
CA VAL A 340 2.09 21.68 17.25
C VAL A 340 3.17 22.66 16.79
N ILE A 341 4.36 22.17 16.40
CA ILE A 341 5.46 23.00 15.89
C ILE A 341 5.06 23.74 14.61
N THR A 342 4.36 23.09 13.69
CA THR A 342 3.94 23.70 12.42
C THR A 342 2.86 24.75 12.65
N VAL A 343 1.87 24.50 13.51
CA VAL A 343 0.88 25.50 13.92
C VAL A 343 1.58 26.68 14.58
N PHE A 344 2.53 26.42 15.47
CA PHE A 344 3.34 27.45 16.13
C PHE A 344 4.13 28.31 15.12
N LEU A 345 4.87 27.69 14.20
CA LEU A 345 5.67 28.37 13.18
C LEU A 345 4.83 29.07 12.11
N THR A 346 3.64 28.55 11.78
CA THR A 346 2.79 29.11 10.73
C THR A 346 1.90 30.23 11.23
N THR A 347 1.39 30.13 12.45
CA THR A 347 0.52 31.16 13.05
C THR A 347 1.30 32.29 13.71
N GLY A 348 2.60 32.11 13.97
CA GLY A 348 3.49 33.20 14.41
C GLY A 348 2.97 33.92 15.66
N PHE A 349 2.50 33.16 16.65
CA PHE A 349 1.84 33.68 17.87
C PHE A 349 0.57 34.50 17.63
N ARG A 350 -0.08 34.37 16.46
CA ARG A 350 -1.16 35.27 16.01
C ARG A 350 -0.73 36.74 15.98
N ILE A 351 0.56 37.04 15.90
CA ILE A 351 1.04 38.42 15.78
C ILE A 351 0.85 38.86 14.32
N PRO A 352 -0.10 39.79 14.04
CA PRO A 352 -0.34 40.25 12.68
C PRO A 352 0.94 40.86 12.09
N GLY A 353 1.27 40.49 10.85
CA GLY A 353 2.44 40.99 10.12
C GLY A 353 3.74 40.22 10.29
N MET A 354 3.85 39.25 11.22
CA MET A 354 5.05 38.39 11.29
C MET A 354 5.12 37.37 10.15
N VAL A 355 3.98 36.83 9.73
CA VAL A 355 3.90 35.77 8.69
C VAL A 355 4.42 36.24 7.34
N ASP A 356 4.26 37.53 7.02
CA ASP A 356 4.65 38.09 5.73
C ASP A 356 6.13 38.45 5.66
N ARG A 357 6.85 38.43 6.80
CA ARG A 357 8.27 38.78 6.80
C ARG A 357 9.07 37.78 5.95
N PRO A 358 10.01 38.27 5.11
CA PRO A 358 10.72 37.43 4.14
C PRO A 358 11.59 36.34 4.79
N TRP A 359 12.08 36.56 6.01
CA TRP A 359 12.84 35.56 6.74
C TRP A 359 11.98 34.36 7.19
N VAL A 360 10.70 34.59 7.54
CA VAL A 360 9.75 33.52 7.91
C VAL A 360 9.40 32.66 6.71
N LYS A 361 9.22 33.28 5.52
CA LYS A 361 9.02 32.55 4.26
C LYS A 361 10.18 31.61 3.95
N ARG A 362 11.42 32.14 4.01
CA ARG A 362 12.65 31.33 3.84
C ARG A 362 12.73 30.19 4.86
N TRP A 363 12.43 30.47 6.13
CA TRP A 363 12.46 29.45 7.18
C TRP A 363 11.42 28.36 6.93
N ARG A 364 10.21 28.70 6.49
CA ARG A 364 9.17 27.75 6.11
C ARG A 364 9.59 26.88 4.92
N SER A 365 10.29 27.46 3.94
CA SER A 365 10.90 26.70 2.83
C SER A 365 11.90 25.67 3.32
N MET A 366 12.87 26.12 4.12
CA MET A 366 13.93 25.27 4.65
C MET A 366 13.40 24.20 5.58
N TRP A 367 12.39 24.54 6.38
CA TRP A 367 11.70 23.59 7.24
C TRP A 367 11.04 22.46 6.44
N ARG A 368 10.29 22.79 5.36
CA ARG A 368 9.68 21.78 4.48
C ARG A 368 10.71 20.88 3.83
N LEU A 369 11.80 21.47 3.32
CA LEU A 369 12.88 20.70 2.70
C LEU A 369 13.55 19.76 3.73
N MET A 370 13.86 20.27 4.93
CA MET A 370 14.44 19.48 6.01
C MET A 370 13.55 18.29 6.38
N ILE A 371 12.23 18.52 6.48
CA ILE A 371 11.26 17.45 6.72
C ILE A 371 11.29 16.41 5.60
N ALA A 372 11.36 16.83 4.34
CA ALA A 372 11.43 15.90 3.22
C ALA A 372 12.69 15.02 3.29
N TRP A 373 13.85 15.58 3.68
CA TRP A 373 15.08 14.80 3.92
C TRP A 373 14.96 13.84 5.11
N ILE A 374 14.34 14.25 6.21
CA ILE A 374 14.10 13.35 7.35
C ILE A 374 13.19 12.19 6.95
N ASN A 375 12.10 12.46 6.23
CA ASN A 375 11.22 11.40 5.71
C ASN A 375 11.96 10.48 4.76
N MET A 376 12.85 10.99 3.91
CA MET A 376 13.70 10.17 3.04
C MET A 376 14.59 9.22 3.84
N LEU A 377 15.28 9.72 4.89
CA LEU A 377 16.14 8.89 5.73
C LEU A 377 15.35 7.80 6.46
N ILE A 378 14.17 8.13 6.98
CA ILE A 378 13.31 7.16 7.65
C ILE A 378 12.78 6.13 6.65
N MET A 379 12.29 6.57 5.49
CA MET A 379 11.80 5.71 4.41
C MET A 379 12.85 4.65 4.02
N TRP A 380 14.09 5.06 3.73
CA TRP A 380 15.17 4.12 3.40
C TRP A 380 15.58 3.26 4.59
N GLY A 381 15.60 3.81 5.81
CA GLY A 381 15.87 3.04 7.02
C GLY A 381 14.88 1.90 7.24
N ILE A 382 13.58 2.19 7.05
CA ILE A 382 12.51 1.19 7.14
C ILE A 382 12.64 0.18 6.00
N LEU A 383 12.92 0.61 4.76
CA LEU A 383 13.07 -0.29 3.63
C LEU A 383 14.27 -1.24 3.80
N VAL A 384 15.42 -0.74 4.25
CA VAL A 384 16.58 -1.57 4.57
C VAL A 384 16.27 -2.56 5.69
N TYR A 385 15.61 -2.10 6.76
CA TYR A 385 15.18 -2.97 7.85
C TYR A 385 14.21 -4.05 7.36
N PHE A 386 13.23 -3.68 6.54
CA PHE A 386 12.27 -4.59 5.92
C PHE A 386 12.97 -5.67 5.11
N THR A 387 13.93 -5.30 4.25
CA THR A 387 14.68 -6.26 3.43
C THR A 387 15.51 -7.21 4.28
N ILE A 388 16.20 -6.71 5.32
CA ILE A 388 16.95 -7.56 6.25
C ILE A 388 16.01 -8.51 7.02
N PHE A 389 14.87 -7.99 7.48
CA PHE A 389 13.89 -8.76 8.22
C PHE A 389 13.26 -9.86 7.34
N ARG A 390 12.90 -9.53 6.11
CA ARG A 390 12.43 -10.49 5.11
C ARG A 390 13.47 -11.58 4.83
N GLN A 391 14.74 -11.21 4.63
CA GLN A 391 15.79 -12.19 4.37
C GLN A 391 15.95 -13.16 5.55
N LYS A 392 15.90 -12.66 6.79
CA LYS A 392 15.93 -13.52 7.98
C LYS A 392 14.76 -14.52 8.03
N ILE A 393 13.57 -14.11 7.58
CA ILE A 393 12.41 -15.00 7.50
C ILE A 393 12.64 -16.08 6.44
N ILE A 394 13.15 -15.71 5.26
CA ILE A 394 13.45 -16.64 4.16
C ILE A 394 14.55 -17.63 4.53
N ASP A 395 15.64 -17.15 5.14
CA ASP A 395 16.75 -17.99 5.60
C ASP A 395 16.27 -18.97 6.67
N ALA A 396 15.38 -18.52 7.56
CA ALA A 396 14.77 -19.39 8.56
C ALA A 396 13.81 -20.41 7.91
N ALA A 397 13.13 -20.04 6.82
CA ALA A 397 12.23 -20.91 6.07
C ALA A 397 12.94 -22.00 5.26
N ASP A 398 14.27 -21.97 5.16
CA ASP A 398 15.08 -22.97 4.45
C ASP A 398 14.62 -23.17 3.00
N GLY A 399 14.24 -22.07 2.35
CA GLY A 399 13.85 -22.03 0.94
C GLY A 399 12.49 -22.65 0.58
N LEU A 400 11.66 -23.01 1.56
CA LEU A 400 10.30 -23.52 1.30
C LEU A 400 9.29 -22.44 0.91
N ASP A 401 9.65 -21.19 1.14
CA ASP A 401 8.77 -20.07 0.92
C ASP A 401 8.69 -19.75 -0.58
N LYS A 402 7.47 -19.77 -1.13
CA LYS A 402 7.16 -19.43 -2.52
C LYS A 402 7.23 -17.94 -2.82
N ASN A 403 7.76 -17.14 -1.91
CA ASN A 403 7.85 -15.69 -2.04
C ASN A 403 8.64 -15.16 -3.25
N ASP A 404 9.29 -16.05 -4.02
CA ASP A 404 9.96 -15.76 -5.29
C ASP A 404 9.06 -15.96 -6.53
N GLU A 405 7.84 -16.49 -6.37
CA GLU A 405 6.86 -16.60 -7.46
C GLU A 405 6.17 -15.24 -7.71
N TRP A 406 6.11 -14.84 -8.98
CA TRP A 406 5.41 -13.62 -9.39
C TRP A 406 3.89 -13.85 -9.40
N THR A 407 3.16 -13.07 -8.60
CA THR A 407 1.69 -13.07 -8.63
C THR A 407 1.14 -11.96 -9.53
N PHE A 408 -0.10 -12.10 -9.98
CA PHE A 408 -0.79 -11.05 -10.75
C PHE A 408 -0.84 -9.71 -9.98
N GLY A 409 -1.11 -9.77 -8.68
CA GLY A 409 -1.14 -8.59 -7.81
C GLY A 409 0.20 -7.85 -7.74
N GLN A 410 1.32 -8.59 -7.72
CA GLN A 410 2.66 -8.02 -7.75
C GLN A 410 2.96 -7.28 -9.06
N VAL A 411 2.55 -7.84 -10.21
CA VAL A 411 2.71 -7.17 -11.52
C VAL A 411 1.85 -5.89 -11.57
N LEU A 412 0.63 -5.96 -11.05
CA LEU A 412 -0.26 -4.79 -10.95
C LEU A 412 0.33 -3.69 -10.07
N ALA A 413 0.99 -4.06 -8.96
CA ALA A 413 1.68 -3.12 -8.08
C ALA A 413 2.81 -2.36 -8.81
N LEU A 414 3.56 -3.03 -9.69
CA LEU A 414 4.57 -2.36 -10.53
C LEU A 414 3.94 -1.47 -11.60
N ALA A 415 2.82 -1.89 -12.17
CA ALA A 415 2.10 -1.11 -13.18
C ALA A 415 1.63 0.25 -12.65
N ALA A 416 1.45 0.40 -11.33
CA ALA A 416 1.09 1.67 -10.71
C ALA A 416 2.13 2.79 -10.96
N TRP A 417 3.40 2.43 -11.24
CA TRP A 417 4.46 3.41 -11.53
C TRP A 417 4.61 3.74 -13.01
N ALA A 418 4.02 2.94 -13.91
CA ALA A 418 4.14 3.15 -15.35
C ALA A 418 3.60 4.52 -15.81
N PRO A 419 2.42 5.01 -15.35
CA PRO A 419 1.94 6.34 -15.74
C PRO A 419 2.88 7.47 -15.35
N ILE A 420 3.54 7.37 -14.19
CA ILE A 420 4.47 8.40 -13.69
C ILE A 420 5.73 8.43 -14.55
N LEU A 421 6.29 7.27 -14.88
CA LEU A 421 7.45 7.17 -15.77
C LEU A 421 7.12 7.68 -17.18
N ALA A 422 5.93 7.34 -17.70
CA ALA A 422 5.47 7.80 -19.00
C ALA A 422 5.31 9.34 -19.02
N GLU A 423 4.72 9.93 -17.99
CA GLU A 423 4.55 11.39 -17.87
C GLU A 423 5.90 12.11 -17.79
N ILE A 424 6.84 11.60 -16.97
CA ILE A 424 8.19 12.16 -16.87
C ILE A 424 8.88 12.13 -18.24
N PHE A 425 8.80 11.00 -18.94
CA PHE A 425 9.42 10.85 -20.26
C PHE A 425 8.75 11.77 -21.30
N TYR A 426 7.42 11.83 -21.31
CA TYR A 426 6.67 12.70 -22.22
C TYR A 426 7.05 14.17 -22.05
N ILE A 427 7.03 14.69 -20.81
CA ILE A 427 7.39 16.08 -20.54
C ILE A 427 8.88 16.34 -20.84
N LEU A 428 9.76 15.36 -20.61
CA LEU A 428 11.18 15.50 -20.94
C LEU A 428 11.42 15.62 -22.45
N THR A 429 10.66 14.88 -23.27
CA THR A 429 10.79 14.87 -24.73
C THR A 429 10.10 16.07 -25.39
N PHE A 430 8.84 16.33 -25.04
CA PHE A 430 7.99 17.34 -25.71
C PHE A 430 7.98 18.70 -24.99
N GLY A 431 8.34 18.73 -23.71
CA GLY A 431 8.28 19.94 -22.88
C GLY A 431 6.99 20.05 -22.08
N LEU A 432 6.99 20.96 -21.12
CA LEU A 432 5.91 21.11 -20.13
C LEU A 432 4.62 21.68 -20.75
N GLU A 433 4.74 22.54 -21.75
CA GLU A 433 3.59 23.20 -22.39
C GLU A 433 2.74 22.19 -23.17
N ASP A 434 3.38 21.34 -23.98
CA ASP A 434 2.71 20.26 -24.71
C ASP A 434 2.15 19.18 -23.76
N GLY A 435 2.87 18.89 -22.67
CA GLY A 435 2.40 18.01 -21.59
C GLY A 435 1.11 18.51 -20.96
N LEU A 436 1.11 19.75 -20.46
CA LEU A 436 -0.05 20.31 -19.78
C LEU A 436 -1.23 20.58 -20.72
N THR A 437 -0.96 20.98 -21.97
CA THR A 437 -2.01 21.25 -22.95
C THR A 437 -2.77 19.98 -23.32
N GLY A 438 -2.10 18.83 -23.37
CA GLY A 438 -2.76 17.53 -23.59
C GLY A 438 -3.77 17.14 -22.50
N HIS A 439 -3.60 17.62 -21.26
CA HIS A 439 -4.50 17.34 -20.14
C HIS A 439 -5.68 18.33 -20.03
N MET A 440 -5.69 19.39 -20.84
CA MET A 440 -6.75 20.39 -20.80
C MET A 440 -7.89 20.06 -21.77
N PRO A 441 -9.14 20.44 -21.45
CA PRO A 441 -10.26 20.26 -22.37
C PRO A 441 -9.99 20.95 -23.72
N ALA A 442 -10.61 20.43 -24.79
CA ALA A 442 -10.50 21.01 -26.12
C ALA A 442 -10.85 22.51 -26.11
N GLY A 443 -9.96 23.33 -26.67
CA GLY A 443 -10.11 24.80 -26.73
C GLY A 443 -9.34 25.58 -25.67
N TYR A 444 -8.65 24.91 -24.75
CA TYR A 444 -7.75 25.54 -23.78
C TYR A 444 -6.28 25.27 -24.16
N HIS A 445 -5.40 26.27 -24.00
CA HIS A 445 -3.97 26.16 -24.27
C HIS A 445 -3.18 26.70 -23.08
N ALA A 446 -2.14 25.98 -22.65
CA ALA A 446 -1.23 26.49 -21.64
C ALA A 446 -0.32 27.50 -22.32
N THR A 447 -0.25 28.74 -21.87
CA THR A 447 0.75 29.68 -22.38
C THR A 447 1.63 30.16 -21.23
N HIS A 448 2.92 30.26 -21.48
CA HIS A 448 3.84 30.80 -20.49
C HIS A 448 3.66 32.33 -20.43
N VAL A 449 3.00 32.82 -19.38
CA VAL A 449 2.87 34.26 -19.15
C VAL A 449 4.21 34.78 -18.65
N THR A 450 5.06 35.28 -19.55
CA THR A 450 6.14 36.19 -19.15
C THR A 450 5.49 37.48 -18.68
N GLN A 451 5.53 37.77 -17.38
CA GLN A 451 5.10 39.08 -16.88
C GLN A 451 5.82 40.17 -17.67
N PRO A 452 5.09 41.07 -18.35
CA PRO A 452 5.71 42.19 -19.03
C PRO A 452 6.46 43.01 -17.99
N ASP A 453 7.71 43.32 -18.30
CA ASP A 453 8.59 44.11 -17.45
C ASP A 453 7.86 45.41 -17.08
N PRO A 454 7.59 45.73 -15.80
CA PRO A 454 6.85 46.94 -15.42
C PRO A 454 7.57 48.23 -15.83
N ASN A 455 8.82 48.14 -16.28
CA ASN A 455 9.61 49.23 -16.85
C ASN A 455 9.67 49.24 -18.39
N MET A 456 9.10 48.25 -19.09
CA MET A 456 8.74 48.44 -20.49
C MET A 456 7.49 49.30 -20.49
N GLY A 457 7.71 50.62 -20.56
CA GLY A 457 6.65 51.61 -20.70
C GLY A 457 5.62 51.09 -21.70
N VAL A 458 4.36 51.11 -21.28
CA VAL A 458 3.19 50.80 -22.09
C VAL A 458 3.49 51.26 -23.52
N PRO A 459 3.60 50.35 -24.52
CA PRO A 459 3.60 50.81 -25.89
C PRO A 459 2.28 51.56 -26.02
N LEU A 460 2.39 52.89 -26.12
CA LEU A 460 1.31 53.77 -26.54
C LEU A 460 0.75 53.12 -27.79
N LEU A 461 -0.42 52.51 -27.62
CA LEU A 461 -1.27 52.07 -28.70
C LEU A 461 -1.72 53.35 -29.38
N ASP A 462 -0.85 53.84 -30.26
CA ASP A 462 -1.20 54.79 -31.29
C ASP A 462 -2.14 54.08 -32.29
N GLN A 463 -3.09 54.86 -32.80
CA GLN A 463 -4.02 54.54 -33.87
C GLN A 463 -5.27 53.72 -33.52
N GLY A 464 -6.24 54.43 -32.94
CA GLY A 464 -7.42 54.84 -33.70
C GLY A 464 -8.45 53.76 -34.02
N PHE A 465 -9.37 53.51 -33.07
CA PHE A 465 -10.72 53.09 -33.41
C PHE A 465 -11.75 54.08 -32.86
N ASP A 466 -12.44 54.69 -33.82
CA ASP A 466 -13.48 55.71 -33.70
C ASP A 466 -14.74 55.13 -33.04
N MET A 467 -14.99 55.50 -31.77
CA MET A 467 -16.28 55.24 -31.11
C MET A 467 -17.28 56.35 -31.48
N LYS A 468 -17.86 56.28 -32.68
CA LYS A 468 -19.10 56.99 -33.03
C LYS A 468 -19.97 56.17 -33.98
N ARG A 469 -20.86 55.36 -33.41
CA ARG A 469 -22.22 55.02 -33.89
C ARG A 469 -22.90 54.17 -32.81
N ALA A 470 -23.73 54.77 -31.97
CA ALA A 470 -25.18 54.90 -32.20
C ALA A 470 -25.87 53.53 -32.23
N SER A 471 -26.33 53.12 -31.07
CA SER A 471 -27.39 52.12 -30.89
C SER A 471 -28.68 52.62 -31.52
N VAL A 472 -29.08 52.04 -32.64
CA VAL A 472 -30.47 52.05 -33.12
C VAL A 472 -30.80 50.67 -33.66
N ILE A 473 -31.75 50.04 -32.96
CA ILE A 473 -32.50 48.87 -33.40
C ILE A 473 -33.42 49.31 -34.53
N SER A 474 -33.37 48.63 -35.67
CA SER A 474 -34.48 48.62 -36.64
C SER A 474 -34.47 47.33 -37.46
N THR A 475 -35.45 46.50 -37.17
CA THR A 475 -35.92 45.37 -37.99
C THR A 475 -36.72 45.93 -39.17
N THR A 476 -36.35 45.56 -40.40
CA THR A 476 -37.32 45.55 -41.51
C THR A 476 -36.93 44.54 -42.58
N THR A 477 -37.88 43.66 -42.82
CA THR A 477 -37.96 42.62 -43.85
C THR A 477 -38.25 43.24 -45.22
N THR A 478 -37.58 42.81 -46.28
CA THR A 478 -38.19 42.76 -47.63
C THR A 478 -37.46 41.77 -48.53
N MET A 479 -38.24 40.84 -49.09
CA MET A 479 -37.88 39.91 -50.17
C MET A 479 -37.70 40.64 -51.50
N THR A 480 -36.86 40.11 -52.39
CA THR A 480 -37.22 39.65 -53.76
C THR A 480 -36.01 39.03 -54.50
N PHE A 481 -36.30 37.93 -55.22
CA PHE A 481 -35.50 37.13 -56.18
C PHE A 481 -35.28 37.89 -57.53
N PRO A 482 -34.59 37.38 -58.61
CA PRO A 482 -34.36 35.96 -58.97
C PRO A 482 -33.07 35.52 -59.72
N VAL A 483 -32.82 34.19 -59.66
CA VAL A 483 -32.47 33.22 -60.73
C VAL A 483 -31.21 33.45 -61.59
N VAL A 484 -30.29 32.46 -61.61
CA VAL A 484 -29.93 31.63 -62.80
C VAL A 484 -29.33 30.28 -62.33
N GLN A 485 -29.76 29.22 -63.02
CA GLN A 485 -29.48 27.79 -62.82
C GLN A 485 -28.13 27.36 -63.42
N VAL A 486 -27.50 26.33 -62.84
CA VAL A 486 -26.84 25.26 -63.60
C VAL A 486 -27.07 23.92 -62.89
N GLN A 487 -27.68 22.99 -63.62
CA GLN A 487 -27.88 21.57 -63.29
C GLN A 487 -26.61 20.75 -63.57
N THR A 488 -26.31 19.77 -62.71
CA THR A 488 -26.11 18.37 -63.13
C THR A 488 -26.21 17.40 -61.94
N GLN A 489 -27.06 16.39 -62.11
CA GLN A 489 -27.37 15.19 -61.30
C GLN A 489 -26.39 14.02 -61.66
N PRO A 490 -26.52 12.78 -61.11
CA PRO A 490 -26.67 12.36 -59.70
C PRO A 490 -25.89 11.05 -59.36
N THR A 491 -25.78 10.70 -58.08
CA THR A 491 -25.85 9.30 -57.56
C THR A 491 -26.16 9.36 -56.05
N ILE A 492 -27.43 9.24 -55.67
CA ILE A 492 -28.07 8.03 -55.09
C ILE A 492 -27.32 7.48 -53.87
N TRP A 493 -27.74 7.92 -52.68
CA TRP A 493 -28.07 7.06 -51.53
C TRP A 493 -29.16 7.76 -50.70
N GLN A 494 -30.28 7.06 -50.51
CA GLN A 494 -31.42 7.47 -49.69
C GLN A 494 -31.07 7.36 -48.19
N GLN A 495 -31.39 8.39 -47.42
CA GLN A 495 -31.50 8.33 -45.96
C GLN A 495 -32.76 9.10 -45.54
N GLU A 496 -33.55 8.51 -44.65
CA GLU A 496 -34.78 9.06 -44.09
C GLU A 496 -34.56 10.38 -43.32
N PRO A 497 -35.60 11.24 -43.21
CA PRO A 497 -35.51 12.56 -42.61
C PRO A 497 -35.81 12.51 -41.10
N GLY A 498 -34.96 13.11 -40.27
CA GLY A 498 -35.30 13.17 -38.85
C GLY A 498 -34.30 13.73 -37.86
N TYR A 499 -33.40 14.64 -38.24
CA TYR A 499 -32.70 15.47 -37.24
C TYR A 499 -32.14 16.74 -37.87
N GLN A 500 -32.66 17.90 -37.47
CA GLN A 500 -32.01 19.19 -37.72
C GLN A 500 -31.16 19.54 -36.49
N PRO A 501 -29.83 19.68 -36.61
CA PRO A 501 -29.05 20.28 -35.55
C PRO A 501 -29.35 21.78 -35.48
N ILE A 502 -29.75 22.23 -34.30
CA ILE A 502 -29.86 23.65 -33.97
C ILE A 502 -28.45 24.26 -34.05
N HIS A 503 -28.21 25.10 -35.05
CA HIS A 503 -27.08 26.01 -35.07
C HIS A 503 -27.30 27.08 -33.98
N MET A 504 -26.88 26.79 -32.75
CA MET A 504 -26.63 27.83 -31.75
C MET A 504 -25.30 28.49 -32.09
N GLN A 505 -25.35 29.51 -32.94
CA GLN A 505 -24.27 30.47 -33.11
C GLN A 505 -24.31 31.44 -31.92
N GLN A 506 -23.96 30.95 -30.74
CA GLN A 506 -23.84 31.76 -29.53
C GLN A 506 -22.41 32.33 -29.49
N GLN A 507 -22.21 33.47 -30.14
CA GLN A 507 -21.03 34.31 -29.92
C GLN A 507 -21.12 34.88 -28.50
N HIS A 508 -20.66 34.10 -27.52
CA HIS A 508 -20.32 34.64 -26.22
C HIS A 508 -19.02 35.44 -26.35
N PRO A 509 -18.96 36.68 -25.85
CA PRO A 509 -17.69 37.37 -25.75
C PRO A 509 -16.75 36.51 -24.89
N HIS A 510 -15.58 36.16 -25.43
CA HIS A 510 -14.54 35.45 -24.70
C HIS A 510 -14.10 36.31 -23.50
N VAL A 511 -14.72 36.08 -22.35
CA VAL A 511 -14.17 36.53 -21.08
C VAL A 511 -12.98 35.62 -20.82
N GLN A 512 -11.79 36.07 -21.20
CA GLN A 512 -10.54 35.43 -20.80
C GLN A 512 -10.42 35.55 -19.28
N HIS A 513 -10.85 34.52 -18.55
CA HIS A 513 -10.42 34.35 -17.18
C HIS A 513 -8.94 33.95 -17.19
N GLN A 514 -8.07 34.94 -17.05
CA GLN A 514 -6.66 34.74 -16.72
C GLN A 514 -6.59 34.07 -15.33
N GLN A 515 -6.60 32.74 -15.30
CA GLN A 515 -6.07 32.00 -14.15
C GLN A 515 -4.55 31.99 -14.30
N THR A 516 -3.91 32.95 -13.65
CA THR A 516 -2.47 33.06 -13.62
C THR A 516 -1.90 31.97 -12.70
N TRP A 517 -1.13 31.04 -13.27
CA TRP A 517 -0.29 30.08 -12.51
C TRP A 517 0.92 30.77 -11.82
N ASP A 518 1.05 32.09 -12.00
CA ASP A 518 2.13 32.96 -11.53
C ASP A 518 2.25 33.10 -10.00
N GLY A 519 1.34 32.50 -9.25
CA GLY A 519 1.55 32.23 -7.83
C GLY A 519 2.86 31.47 -7.55
N TYR A 520 3.52 30.92 -8.57
CA TYR A 520 4.83 30.27 -8.40
C TYR A 520 6.02 31.22 -8.17
N TYR A 521 5.94 32.48 -8.61
CA TYR A 521 7.05 33.44 -8.48
C TYR A 521 6.82 34.52 -7.42
N HIS A 522 5.57 34.85 -7.07
CA HIS A 522 5.24 35.96 -6.15
C HIS A 522 4.87 35.56 -4.72
N THR A 523 4.54 34.29 -4.45
CA THR A 523 4.41 33.82 -3.07
C THR A 523 5.74 33.25 -2.64
N GLY A 524 6.52 34.06 -1.91
CA GLY A 524 7.84 33.69 -1.41
C GLY A 524 7.89 32.27 -0.89
N TRP A 525 8.68 31.45 -1.59
CA TRP A 525 9.02 30.09 -1.24
C TRP A 525 9.69 30.03 0.13
#